data_AF-A0A818AAE1-F1
#
_entry.id   AF-A0A818AAE1-F1
#
_cell.length_a   1.000
_cell.length_b   1.000
_cell.length_c   1.000
_cell.angle_alpha   90.00
_cell.angle_beta   90.00
_cell.angle_gamma   90.00
#
_symmetry.space_group_name_H-M   'P 1'
#
loop_
_entity.id
_entity.type
_entity.pdbx_description
1 polymer ?
#
loop_
_entity_poly.entity_id
_entity_poly.type
_entity_poly.pdbx_seq_one_letter_code
_entity_poly.pdbx_strand_id
1 'polypeptide(L)'
;MVLYTLLTILICIDGTSSSSKQTTAESYSWYNEPAKWSSNSSNSFVHTDGNTGFWRKTYYGLERDNGHFYYRSMDAEQSFTATVNLEADYKVLYDQAGLMIRNDACYRSPTVT
;
A
#
# COMPACT_ATOMS: atom_id res chain seq x y z
N MET A 1 0.55 -17.44 21.68
CA MET A 1 0.07 -17.65 20.30
C MET A 1 0.16 -16.31 19.60
N VAL A 2 1.28 -16.04 18.92
CA VAL A 2 1.61 -14.70 18.39
C VAL A 2 1.22 -14.69 16.92
N LEU A 3 0.18 -13.94 16.55
CA LEU A 3 -0.26 -13.85 15.16
C LEU A 3 0.65 -12.90 14.37
N TYR A 4 0.85 -13.28 13.12
CA TYR A 4 1.84 -12.78 12.19
C TYR A 4 1.29 -11.59 11.42
N THR A 5 1.98 -10.46 11.44
CA THR A 5 1.65 -9.33 10.55
C THR A 5 2.45 -9.48 9.25
N LEU A 6 1.81 -9.26 8.10
CA LEU A 6 2.51 -9.16 6.82
C LEU A 6 2.04 -7.90 6.07
N LEU A 7 3.07 -7.22 5.57
CA LEU A 7 3.26 -6.10 4.66
C LEU A 7 2.41 -4.85 4.91
N THR A 8 3.06 -3.69 5.13
CA THR A 8 2.38 -2.39 4.99
C THR A 8 3.29 -1.37 4.31
N ILE A 9 2.72 -0.68 3.33
CA ILE A 9 3.34 -0.02 2.19
C ILE A 9 3.52 1.52 2.19
N LEU A 10 4.70 2.15 2.20
CA LEU A 10 4.82 3.61 1.95
C LEU A 10 5.43 3.87 0.57
N ILE A 11 4.91 4.82 -0.23
CA ILE A 11 5.56 5.32 -1.45
C ILE A 11 5.66 6.84 -1.41
N CYS A 12 6.88 7.38 -1.54
CA CYS A 12 7.16 8.72 -2.03
C CYS A 12 7.46 8.64 -3.54
N ILE A 13 6.87 9.53 -4.35
CA ILE A 13 7.30 9.74 -5.74
C ILE A 13 7.85 11.16 -5.85
N ASP A 14 9.15 11.27 -6.13
CA ASP A 14 9.73 12.46 -6.75
C ASP A 14 9.46 12.39 -8.25
N GLY A 15 8.47 13.17 -8.72
CA GLY A 15 8.19 13.32 -10.15
C GLY A 15 9.02 14.45 -10.74
N THR A 16 10.06 14.12 -11.52
CA THR A 16 10.57 15.03 -12.56
C THR A 16 10.29 14.43 -13.93
N SER A 17 9.35 15.02 -14.67
CA SER A 17 9.44 15.09 -16.13
C SER A 17 8.50 16.15 -16.70
N SER A 18 9.05 16.89 -17.65
CA SER A 18 8.40 17.85 -18.53
C SER A 18 7.77 17.12 -19.71
N SER A 19 6.47 17.28 -19.93
CA SER A 19 5.83 17.46 -21.24
C SER A 19 4.31 17.50 -21.09
N SER A 20 3.69 18.47 -21.74
CA SER A 20 2.28 18.86 -21.63
C SER A 20 1.31 17.85 -22.28
N LYS A 21 0.46 17.22 -21.47
CA LYS A 21 -0.92 16.83 -21.83
C LYS A 21 -1.78 16.91 -20.57
N GLN A 22 -2.95 17.53 -20.71
CA GLN A 22 -3.91 17.92 -19.68
C GLN A 22 -4.19 16.80 -18.66
N THR A 23 -3.55 16.92 -17.49
CA THR A 23 -3.57 15.95 -16.39
C THR A 23 -4.75 16.24 -15.46
N THR A 24 -5.73 15.33 -15.37
CA THR A 24 -6.53 15.21 -14.14
C THR A 24 -5.54 15.05 -13.00
N ALA A 25 -5.54 15.97 -12.03
CA ALA A 25 -4.55 15.97 -10.95
C ALA A 25 -4.33 14.55 -10.40
N GLU A 26 -3.11 14.04 -10.53
CA GLU A 26 -2.68 12.70 -10.09
C GLU A 26 -2.74 12.65 -8.56
N SER A 27 -3.94 12.47 -8.01
CA SER A 27 -4.16 12.49 -6.57
C SER A 27 -3.95 11.11 -5.98
N TYR A 28 -3.11 11.04 -4.95
CA TYR A 28 -3.00 9.86 -4.13
C TYR A 28 -4.23 9.71 -3.23
N SER A 29 -4.50 8.48 -2.80
CA SER A 29 -5.58 8.14 -1.90
C SER A 29 -5.15 7.04 -0.95
N TRP A 30 -5.83 6.96 0.19
CA TRP A 30 -5.61 5.89 1.16
C TRP A 30 -6.57 4.73 0.93
N TYR A 31 -6.01 3.52 0.98
CA TYR A 31 -6.73 2.29 1.27
C TYR A 31 -6.40 1.95 2.73
N ASN A 32 -7.39 2.06 3.61
CA ASN A 32 -7.26 2.08 5.08
C ASN A 32 -6.33 3.20 5.57
N GLU A 33 -6.84 4.43 5.63
CA GLU A 33 -6.09 5.58 6.16
C GLU A 33 -5.70 5.37 7.63
N PRO A 34 -4.42 5.55 8.01
CA PRO A 34 -4.00 5.44 9.41
C PRO A 34 -4.49 6.63 10.24
N ALA A 35 -4.64 6.45 11.56
CA ALA A 35 -5.01 7.55 12.45
C ALA A 35 -3.98 8.70 12.48
N LYS A 36 -2.72 8.42 12.15
CA LYS A 36 -1.60 9.37 12.19
C LYS A 36 -0.75 9.26 10.94
N TRP A 37 -0.87 10.25 10.07
CA TRP A 37 0.01 10.43 8.94
C TRP A 37 0.14 11.91 8.56
N SER A 38 1.15 12.21 7.77
CA SER A 38 1.29 13.50 7.10
C SER A 38 2.03 13.29 5.78
N SER A 39 1.77 14.17 4.82
CA SER A 39 2.47 14.17 3.54
C SER A 39 2.78 15.60 3.15
N ASN A 40 3.98 15.82 2.63
CA ASN A 40 4.40 17.07 2.02
C ASN A 40 5.02 16.78 0.66
N SER A 41 5.59 17.80 0.01
CA SER A 41 6.15 17.69 -1.34
C SER A 41 7.30 16.70 -1.48
N SER A 42 7.95 16.30 -0.39
CA SER A 42 9.18 15.49 -0.44
C SER A 42 9.08 14.20 0.39
N ASN A 43 8.33 14.22 1.49
CA ASN A 43 8.26 13.10 2.42
C ASN A 43 6.82 12.84 2.86
N SER A 44 6.53 11.56 3.07
CA SER A 44 5.32 11.10 3.73
C SER A 44 5.69 10.37 5.01
N PHE A 45 5.01 10.69 6.11
CA PHE A 45 5.20 10.06 7.41
C PHE A 45 3.94 9.30 7.77
N VAL A 46 4.10 8.07 8.23
CA VAL A 46 3.00 7.18 8.58
C VAL A 46 3.31 6.52 9.90
N HIS A 47 2.32 6.51 10.78
CA HIS A 47 2.33 5.66 11.95
C HIS A 47 1.22 4.62 11.79
N THR A 48 1.61 3.36 11.67
CA THR A 48 0.68 2.24 11.47
C THR A 48 -0.20 2.07 12.70
N ASP A 49 -1.48 1.84 12.49
CA ASP A 49 -2.37 1.38 13.53
C ASP A 49 -2.04 -0.07 13.93
N GLY A 50 -2.48 -0.50 15.11
CA GLY A 50 -2.23 -1.87 15.57
C GLY A 50 -3.06 -2.91 14.83
N ASN A 51 -2.53 -4.13 14.68
CA ASN A 51 -3.24 -5.29 14.11
C ASN A 51 -3.76 -5.07 12.67
N THR A 52 -2.96 -4.37 11.86
CA THR A 52 -3.21 -4.10 10.44
C THR A 52 -2.32 -4.95 9.56
N GLY A 53 -2.81 -5.47 8.44
CA GLY A 53 -1.93 -6.12 7.47
C GLY A 53 -2.66 -6.59 6.22
N PHE A 54 -1.88 -7.04 5.24
CA PHE A 54 -2.36 -7.64 4.00
C PHE A 54 -1.97 -9.12 3.96
N TRP A 55 -2.98 -9.98 3.99
CA TRP A 55 -2.82 -11.42 3.86
C TRP A 55 -4.09 -12.02 3.28
N ARG A 56 -3.97 -12.78 2.19
CA ARG A 56 -5.11 -13.47 1.61
C ARG A 56 -4.79 -14.93 1.43
N LYS A 57 -5.46 -15.79 2.21
CA LYS A 57 -5.53 -17.25 2.03
C LYS A 57 -4.17 -17.94 1.84
N THR A 58 -3.68 -18.54 2.92
CA THR A 58 -2.67 -19.61 2.95
C THR A 58 -2.82 -20.36 4.28
N TYR A 59 -2.30 -21.60 4.40
CA TYR A 59 -2.29 -22.56 5.54
C TYR A 59 -3.31 -22.39 6.69
N TYR A 60 -3.34 -21.21 7.32
CA TYR A 60 -4.28 -20.79 8.36
C TYR A 60 -5.68 -20.40 7.88
N GLY A 61 -5.93 -20.28 6.57
CA GLY A 61 -7.26 -19.94 6.03
C GLY A 61 -7.76 -18.53 6.37
N LEU A 62 -6.87 -17.66 6.85
CA LEU A 62 -7.20 -16.30 7.27
C LEU A 62 -7.13 -15.31 6.10
N GLU A 63 -7.94 -14.25 6.21
CA GLU A 63 -7.91 -13.08 5.35
C GLU A 63 -7.80 -11.82 6.20
N ARG A 64 -6.90 -10.93 5.80
CA ARG A 64 -6.62 -9.61 6.36
C ARG A 64 -6.39 -8.67 5.18
N ASP A 65 -7.16 -7.60 5.13
CA ASP A 65 -7.06 -6.60 4.07
C ASP A 65 -7.22 -5.19 4.66
N ASN A 66 -6.70 -5.01 5.87
CA ASN A 66 -6.82 -3.79 6.68
C ASN A 66 -5.48 -3.07 6.86
N GLY A 67 -4.45 -3.43 6.08
CA GLY A 67 -3.17 -2.72 6.04
C GLY A 67 -3.32 -1.33 5.42
N HIS A 68 -2.44 -0.40 5.80
CA HIS A 68 -2.40 0.94 5.21
C HIS A 68 -1.71 0.92 3.84
N PHE A 69 -2.38 1.49 2.84
CA PHE A 69 -1.81 1.59 1.50
C PHE A 69 -2.12 2.96 0.91
N TYR A 70 -1.07 3.76 0.74
CA TYR A 70 -1.14 5.04 0.06
C TYR A 70 -0.80 4.83 -1.41
N TYR A 71 -1.74 5.15 -2.30
CA TYR A 71 -1.64 4.73 -3.69
C TYR A 71 -2.17 5.79 -4.64
N ARG A 72 -1.79 5.63 -5.90
CA ARG A 72 -2.47 6.22 -7.04
C ARG A 72 -2.81 5.12 -8.02
N SER A 73 -3.95 5.23 -8.68
CA SER A 73 -4.32 4.30 -9.74
C SER A 73 -3.49 4.57 -10.99
N MET A 74 -3.10 3.51 -11.70
CA MET A 74 -2.43 3.59 -12.99
C MET A 74 -3.22 2.74 -13.99
N ASP A 75 -3.32 3.18 -15.25
CA ASP A 75 -3.97 2.37 -16.27
C ASP A 75 -3.14 1.11 -16.55
N ALA A 76 -3.82 -0.02 -16.74
CA ALA A 76 -3.19 -1.32 -16.94
C ALA A 76 -2.31 -1.41 -18.20
N GLU A 77 -2.53 -0.53 -19.17
CA GLU A 77 -1.74 -0.48 -20.42
C GLU A 77 -0.45 0.35 -20.28
N GLN A 78 -0.27 1.05 -19.15
CA GLN A 78 0.91 1.88 -18.91
C GLN A 78 2.02 1.06 -18.24
N SER A 79 3.21 1.07 -18.85
CA SER A 79 4.43 0.61 -18.21
C SER A 79 4.93 1.68 -17.24
N PHE A 80 5.39 1.27 -16.06
CA PHE A 80 5.94 2.18 -15.06
C PHE A 80 7.18 1.58 -14.38
N THR A 81 8.00 2.47 -13.84
CA THR A 81 9.04 2.14 -12.87
C THR A 81 8.72 2.89 -11.59
N ALA A 82 8.76 2.20 -10.45
CA ALA A 82 8.57 2.81 -9.15
C ALA A 82 9.79 2.52 -8.27
N THR A 83 10.33 3.57 -7.68
CA THR A 83 11.41 3.49 -6.70
C THR A 83 10.93 4.20 -5.45
N VAL A 84 11.23 3.64 -4.28
CA VAL A 84 10.93 4.27 -3.01
C VAL A 84 12.13 4.18 -2.09
N ASN A 85 12.40 5.28 -1.38
CA ASN A 85 13.31 5.30 -0.26
C ASN A 85 12.47 5.19 1.02
N LEU A 86 12.79 4.22 1.86
CA LEU A 86 12.04 3.91 3.08
C LEU A 86 12.96 3.93 4.27
N GLU A 87 12.56 4.68 5.29
CA GLU A 87 13.10 4.58 6.63
C GLU A 87 11.96 4.16 7.55
N ALA A 88 12.18 3.11 8.33
CA ALA A 88 11.19 2.59 9.25
C ALA A 88 11.87 2.11 10.53
N ASP A 89 11.21 2.38 11.64
CA ASP A 89 11.65 2.02 12.98
C ASP A 89 10.95 0.71 13.41
N TYR A 90 11.44 -0.41 12.86
CA TYR A 90 10.89 -1.75 13.12
C TYR A 90 11.18 -2.17 14.57
N LYS A 91 10.13 -2.39 15.36
CA LYS A 91 10.25 -2.62 16.81
C LYS A 91 9.61 -3.89 17.28
N VAL A 92 8.52 -4.30 16.65
CA VAL A 92 7.81 -5.52 17.02
C VAL A 92 7.88 -6.53 15.90
N LEU A 93 7.74 -7.79 16.31
CA LEU A 93 7.68 -8.90 15.38
C LEU A 93 6.59 -8.59 14.36
N TYR A 94 6.97 -8.63 13.08
CA TYR A 94 6.12 -8.38 11.92
C TYR A 94 5.83 -6.92 11.53
N ASP A 95 6.53 -5.94 12.08
CA ASP A 95 6.50 -4.58 11.50
C ASP A 95 6.97 -4.61 10.04
N GLN A 96 6.29 -3.86 9.16
CA GLN A 96 6.57 -3.85 7.72
C GLN A 96 6.37 -2.48 7.06
N ALA A 97 7.28 -2.18 6.13
CA ALA A 97 7.38 -1.03 5.23
C ALA A 97 7.97 -1.51 3.87
N GLY A 98 7.78 -0.82 2.74
CA GLY A 98 8.12 -1.38 1.40
C GLY A 98 7.45 -0.67 0.21
N LEU A 99 7.49 -1.27 -1.02
CA LEU A 99 6.68 -0.96 -2.23
C LEU A 99 5.56 -2.02 -2.54
N MET A 100 4.32 -1.59 -2.84
CA MET A 100 3.14 -2.47 -3.10
C MET A 100 2.54 -2.16 -4.46
N ILE A 101 2.23 -3.23 -5.20
CA ILE A 101 1.42 -3.20 -6.41
C ILE A 101 0.14 -3.96 -6.11
N ARG A 102 -1.00 -3.27 -6.25
CA ARG A 102 -2.32 -3.86 -6.04
C ARG A 102 -3.07 -3.91 -7.35
N ASN A 103 -3.53 -5.09 -7.72
CA ASN A 103 -4.58 -5.27 -8.71
C ASN A 103 -5.81 -5.74 -7.97
N ASP A 104 -6.95 -5.09 -8.18
CA ASP A 104 -8.21 -5.50 -7.59
C ASP A 104 -8.71 -6.76 -8.30
N ALA A 105 -8.13 -7.89 -7.94
CA ALA A 105 -8.69 -9.18 -8.28
C ALA A 105 -9.96 -9.36 -7.45
N CYS A 106 -11.10 -8.97 -8.04
CA CYS A 106 -12.40 -9.59 -7.81
C CYS A 106 -12.21 -11.12 -7.87
N TYR A 107 -11.90 -11.73 -6.72
CA TYR A 107 -11.97 -13.16 -6.53
C TYR A 107 -13.23 -13.43 -5.73
N ARG A 108 -14.37 -13.45 -6.43
CA ARG A 108 -15.58 -14.11 -5.93
C ARG A 108 -15.22 -15.60 -5.87
N SER A 109 -15.11 -16.16 -4.67
CA SER A 109 -15.07 -17.63 -4.56
C SER A 109 -16.27 -18.18 -5.31
N PRO A 110 -16.12 -19.13 -6.26
CA PRO A 110 -17.29 -19.84 -6.73
C PRO A 110 -17.85 -20.56 -5.51
N THR A 111 -19.07 -20.22 -5.12
CA THR A 111 -19.85 -21.03 -4.19
C THR A 111 -19.92 -22.42 -4.82
N VAL A 112 -19.27 -23.39 -4.20
CA VAL A 112 -19.49 -24.80 -4.54
C VAL A 112 -20.87 -25.13 -3.96
N THR A 113 -21.89 -25.12 -4.82
CA THR A 113 -23.16 -25.83 -4.61
C THR A 113 -22.96 -27.32 -4.82
#